data_AF-A0A975BAE1-F1
#
_entry.id   AF-A0A975BAE1-F1
#
_cell.length_a   1.000
_cell.length_b   1.000
_cell.length_c   1.000
_cell.angle_alpha   90.00
_cell.angle_beta   90.00
_cell.angle_gamma   90.00
#
_symmetry.space_group_name_H-M   'P 1'
#
loop_
_entity.id
_entity.type
_entity.pdbx_description
1 polymer ?
#
loop_
_entity_poly.entity_id
_entity_poly.type
_entity_poly.pdbx_seq_one_letter_code
_entity_poly.pdbx_strand_id
1 'polypeptide(L)'
;MYLGRCYNMPVVILIDEYDTPIHAGYAKGYYEEIISFMRNFLSGGLKDNTYLFKGVLTGILRVAKESVFSGLNNLGVYTLLDKEFNTFFGFTEPETANLLKDYDLSNRFNEVSSWYNGYNFGGKVIYNPWSILQFTHRKPKIPSPYWVNTADTGMIDSLATKGGREVKEEIGYLLEGKSIVKPVYESIVIYDLEKRDDLLWSFLLFSGYLKTAGEKGQKNTYQLAIPNREVRYIYEEMIIRWFGEKIESSRIETLLNSLIKGNIDDFEYLLADIVEKVLSFHDTEGRESEKFYHAFILGLLVWLEDRYEVKSNRESGLGRYDAVLIPKDRTKIGIIMEFKKVNERKKETPEQTLKKAMEQIEKKKYTAELKAAGIKDIIKIAIAFKGKELWLEHSLLK
;
A
#
# COMPACT_ATOMS: atom_id res chain seq x y z
N MET A 1 10.43 -38.06 -18.59
CA MET A 1 10.74 -39.41 -19.13
C MET A 1 9.52 -40.32 -19.25
N TYR A 2 8.73 -40.55 -18.20
CA TYR A 2 7.55 -41.46 -18.27
C TYR A 2 6.55 -41.07 -19.37
N LEU A 3 6.01 -39.85 -19.32
CA LEU A 3 5.05 -39.36 -20.32
C LEU A 3 5.62 -39.40 -21.75
N GLY A 4 6.86 -38.96 -21.94
CA GLY A 4 7.50 -38.98 -23.26
C GLY A 4 7.69 -40.39 -23.83
N ARG A 5 7.90 -41.40 -22.97
CA ARG A 5 7.97 -42.81 -23.38
C ARG A 5 6.59 -43.40 -23.66
N CYS A 6 5.59 -43.11 -22.82
CA CYS A 6 4.23 -43.62 -22.97
C CYS A 6 3.55 -43.11 -24.25
N TYR A 7 3.76 -41.83 -24.59
CA TYR A 7 3.09 -41.18 -25.72
C TYR A 7 4.00 -41.00 -26.94
N ASN A 8 5.28 -41.38 -26.85
CA ASN A 8 6.30 -41.20 -27.89
C ASN A 8 6.34 -39.76 -28.45
N MET A 9 6.13 -38.78 -27.58
CA MET A 9 6.07 -37.36 -27.91
C MET A 9 6.84 -36.53 -26.88
N PRO A 10 7.54 -35.46 -27.31
CA PRO A 10 8.07 -34.46 -26.39
C PRO A 10 6.98 -33.84 -25.50
N VAL A 11 7.32 -33.52 -24.26
CA VAL A 11 6.37 -33.02 -23.23
C VAL A 11 6.45 -31.52 -23.06
N VAL A 12 5.33 -30.91 -22.69
CA VAL A 12 5.29 -29.54 -22.17
C VAL A 12 5.24 -29.61 -20.65
N ILE A 13 6.10 -28.83 -19.99
CA ILE A 13 6.09 -28.69 -18.53
C ILE A 13 5.63 -27.26 -18.19
N LEU A 14 4.53 -27.15 -17.45
CA LEU A 14 4.00 -25.88 -16.94
C LEU A 14 4.13 -25.91 -15.42
N ILE A 15 4.87 -24.96 -14.86
CA ILE A 15 5.08 -24.83 -13.42
C ILE A 15 4.56 -23.46 -13.01
N ASP A 16 3.49 -23.46 -12.24
CA ASP A 16 2.96 -22.24 -11.64
C ASP A 16 3.57 -21.98 -10.26
N GLU A 17 3.72 -20.69 -9.93
CA GLU A 17 4.26 -20.19 -8.67
C GLU A 17 5.50 -20.95 -8.16
N TYR A 18 6.51 -21.08 -9.02
CA TYR A 18 7.72 -21.86 -8.71
C TYR A 18 8.45 -21.35 -7.45
N ASP A 19 8.25 -20.08 -7.08
CA ASP A 19 8.88 -19.38 -5.97
C ASP A 19 8.10 -19.48 -4.65
N THR A 20 6.82 -19.86 -4.65
CA THR A 20 6.02 -20.04 -3.42
C THR A 20 6.67 -20.96 -2.38
N PRO A 21 7.21 -22.16 -2.75
CA PRO A 21 7.92 -23.01 -1.79
C PRO A 21 9.19 -22.36 -1.22
N ILE A 22 9.87 -21.52 -2.01
CA ILE A 22 11.09 -20.81 -1.60
C ILE A 22 10.73 -19.74 -0.56
N HIS A 23 9.67 -18.97 -0.80
CA HIS A 23 9.14 -18.00 0.17
C HIS A 23 8.74 -18.68 1.48
N ALA A 24 8.03 -19.80 1.41
CA ALA A 24 7.64 -20.57 2.59
C ALA A 24 8.85 -21.11 3.38
N GLY A 25 9.88 -21.60 2.68
CA GLY A 25 11.11 -22.07 3.32
C GLY A 25 11.92 -20.96 3.97
N TYR A 26 11.93 -19.77 3.37
CA TYR A 26 12.50 -18.59 4.01
C TYR A 26 11.75 -18.22 5.29
N ALA A 27 10.42 -18.08 5.23
CA ALA A 27 9.59 -17.70 6.38
C ALA A 27 9.68 -18.69 7.56
N LYS A 28 9.92 -19.98 7.26
CA LYS A 28 10.00 -21.06 8.26
C LYS A 28 11.42 -21.51 8.60
N GLY A 29 12.45 -20.82 8.07
CA GLY A 29 13.85 -21.05 8.45
C GLY A 29 14.55 -22.26 7.83
N TYR A 30 14.07 -22.80 6.70
CA TYR A 30 14.68 -23.91 5.94
C TYR A 30 15.03 -23.51 4.49
N TYR A 31 15.43 -22.26 4.29
CA TYR A 31 15.71 -21.69 2.96
C TYR A 31 16.78 -22.47 2.17
N GLU A 32 17.86 -22.90 2.85
CA GLU A 32 18.99 -23.58 2.18
C GLU A 32 18.58 -24.95 1.63
N GLU A 33 17.78 -25.69 2.41
CA GLU A 33 17.26 -27.00 2.01
C GLU A 33 16.32 -26.88 0.80
N ILE A 34 15.39 -25.92 0.83
CA ILE A 34 14.42 -25.77 -0.26
C ILE A 34 15.09 -25.25 -1.54
N ILE A 35 16.06 -24.34 -1.45
CA ILE A 35 16.79 -23.84 -2.62
C ILE A 35 17.59 -24.96 -3.28
N SER A 36 18.26 -25.80 -2.47
CA SER A 36 19.01 -26.95 -2.98
C SER A 36 18.08 -27.95 -3.70
N PHE A 37 16.92 -28.24 -3.12
CA PHE A 37 15.91 -29.07 -3.75
C PHE A 37 15.41 -28.47 -5.07
N MET A 38 14.96 -27.21 -5.04
CA MET A 38 14.38 -26.53 -6.21
C MET A 38 15.38 -26.41 -7.36
N ARG A 39 16.66 -26.13 -7.06
CA ARG A 39 17.73 -26.10 -8.07
C ARG A 39 17.83 -27.43 -8.82
N ASN A 40 17.87 -28.54 -8.10
CA ASN A 40 18.00 -29.87 -8.69
C ASN A 40 16.72 -30.30 -9.42
N PHE A 41 15.56 -30.05 -8.83
CA PHE A 41 14.26 -30.38 -9.41
C PHE A 41 14.02 -29.65 -10.73
N LEU A 42 14.20 -28.32 -10.75
CA LEU A 42 14.00 -27.51 -11.95
C LEU A 42 15.07 -27.80 -13.01
N SER A 43 16.35 -27.93 -12.62
CA SER A 43 17.42 -28.25 -13.59
C SER A 43 17.19 -29.61 -14.25
N GLY A 44 16.84 -30.65 -13.49
CA GLY A 44 16.61 -31.99 -14.05
C GLY A 44 15.38 -32.07 -14.97
N GLY A 45 14.36 -31.26 -14.70
CA GLY A 45 13.15 -31.21 -15.53
C GLY A 45 13.31 -30.36 -16.80
N LEU A 46 14.04 -29.25 -16.71
CA LEU A 46 14.00 -28.17 -17.70
C LEU A 46 15.31 -27.97 -18.47
N LYS A 47 16.43 -28.50 -17.97
CA LYS A 47 17.73 -28.42 -18.63
C LYS A 47 18.18 -29.80 -19.07
N ASP A 48 18.71 -29.89 -20.28
CA ASP A 48 19.25 -31.13 -20.88
C ASP A 48 18.26 -32.31 -20.93
N ASN A 49 16.97 -32.06 -20.70
CA ASN A 49 15.90 -33.04 -20.78
C ASN A 49 15.48 -33.23 -22.25
N THR A 50 15.99 -34.29 -22.88
CA THR A 50 15.71 -34.63 -24.29
C THR A 50 14.23 -34.94 -24.58
N TYR A 51 13.42 -35.17 -23.55
CA TYR A 51 11.97 -35.35 -23.70
C TYR A 51 11.19 -34.04 -23.63
N LEU A 52 11.82 -32.90 -23.31
CA LEU A 52 11.15 -31.62 -23.18
C LEU A 52 10.98 -30.93 -24.54
N PHE A 53 9.74 -30.58 -24.88
CA PHE A 53 9.44 -29.66 -25.98
C PHE A 53 9.58 -28.21 -25.54
N LYS A 54 8.89 -27.86 -24.43
CA LYS A 54 8.83 -26.49 -23.90
C LYS A 54 8.55 -26.50 -22.40
N GLY A 55 9.24 -25.64 -21.67
CA GLY A 55 8.98 -25.35 -20.27
C GLY A 55 8.43 -23.94 -20.12
N VAL A 56 7.43 -23.75 -19.25
CA VAL A 56 6.95 -22.44 -18.82
C VAL A 56 6.94 -22.42 -17.29
N LEU A 57 7.49 -21.36 -16.73
CA LEU A 57 7.52 -21.10 -15.29
C LEU A 57 6.89 -19.75 -15.03
N THR A 58 6.04 -19.67 -14.03
CA THR A 58 5.46 -18.42 -13.51
C THR A 58 5.79 -18.27 -12.03
N GLY A 59 6.00 -17.04 -11.61
CA GLY A 59 6.35 -16.66 -10.24
C GLY A 59 6.35 -15.14 -10.10
N ILE A 60 6.45 -14.68 -8.86
CA ILE A 60 6.44 -13.26 -8.51
C ILE A 60 7.79 -12.62 -8.86
N LEU A 61 8.88 -13.24 -8.42
CA LEU A 61 10.23 -12.72 -8.63
C LEU A 61 11.03 -13.59 -9.58
N ARG A 62 11.97 -12.95 -10.25
CA ARG A 62 13.12 -13.66 -10.81
C ARG A 62 14.09 -13.93 -9.67
N VAL A 63 14.18 -15.18 -9.23
CA VAL A 63 15.24 -15.61 -8.32
C VAL A 63 16.60 -15.41 -9.04
N ALA A 64 17.60 -14.89 -8.32
CA ALA A 64 18.88 -14.55 -8.93
C ALA A 64 19.58 -15.77 -9.53
N LYS A 65 20.41 -15.50 -10.56
CA LYS A 65 21.25 -16.50 -11.24
C LYS A 65 22.17 -17.28 -10.31
N GLU A 66 22.40 -16.83 -9.08
CA GLU A 66 23.35 -17.44 -8.15
C GLU A 66 22.74 -18.56 -7.30
N SER A 67 21.44 -18.52 -6.95
CA SER A 67 20.85 -19.49 -6.01
C SER A 67 20.09 -20.66 -6.67
N VAL A 68 19.21 -20.43 -7.65
CA VAL A 68 18.43 -21.52 -8.30
C VAL A 68 18.80 -21.70 -9.78
N PHE A 69 19.11 -20.60 -10.48
CA PHE A 69 19.36 -20.62 -11.92
C PHE A 69 20.83 -20.78 -12.34
N SER A 70 21.76 -20.97 -11.40
CA SER A 70 23.14 -21.33 -11.74
C SER A 70 23.17 -22.70 -12.43
N GLY A 71 22.30 -23.62 -11.98
CA GLY A 71 22.00 -24.87 -12.66
C GLY A 71 21.19 -24.68 -13.95
N LEU A 72 20.15 -23.85 -13.92
CA LEU A 72 19.19 -23.62 -15.01
C LEU A 72 19.39 -22.25 -15.71
N ASN A 73 20.40 -22.16 -16.57
CA ASN A 73 20.89 -20.89 -17.14
C ASN A 73 20.37 -20.55 -18.56
N ASN A 74 19.44 -21.34 -19.10
CA ASN A 74 18.94 -21.27 -20.48
C ASN A 74 17.51 -20.70 -20.60
N LEU A 75 16.99 -20.02 -19.57
CA LEU A 75 15.64 -19.45 -19.59
C LEU A 75 15.59 -18.07 -20.25
N GLY A 76 14.61 -17.90 -21.16
CA GLY A 76 14.09 -16.58 -21.51
C GLY A 76 13.24 -16.05 -20.35
N VAL A 77 13.47 -14.81 -19.94
CA VAL A 77 12.75 -14.17 -18.83
C VAL A 77 11.95 -13.03 -19.40
N TYR A 78 10.65 -13.02 -19.11
CA TYR A 78 9.72 -11.96 -19.49
C TYR A 78 9.04 -11.46 -18.22
N THR A 79 9.11 -10.15 -18.00
CA THR A 79 8.61 -9.47 -16.82
C THR A 79 7.43 -8.57 -17.19
N LEU A 80 6.75 -8.03 -16.17
CA LEU A 80 5.73 -6.99 -16.33
C LEU A 80 6.25 -5.70 -17.00
N LEU A 81 7.56 -5.51 -17.09
CA LEU A 81 8.17 -4.33 -17.73
C LEU A 81 8.39 -4.56 -19.24
N ASP A 82 8.29 -5.80 -19.71
CA ASP A 82 8.52 -6.17 -21.11
C ASP A 82 7.26 -5.97 -21.96
N LYS A 83 7.38 -5.19 -23.03
CA LYS A 83 6.25 -4.88 -23.94
C LYS A 83 5.66 -6.10 -24.64
N GLU A 84 6.42 -7.19 -24.76
CA GLU A 84 5.97 -8.41 -25.42
C GLU A 84 4.89 -9.15 -24.60
N PHE A 85 4.95 -9.07 -23.26
CA PHE A 85 4.05 -9.81 -22.38
C PHE A 85 3.16 -8.93 -21.48
N ASN A 86 3.30 -7.61 -21.54
CA ASN A 86 2.61 -6.69 -20.63
C ASN A 86 1.07 -6.72 -20.66
N THR A 87 0.44 -7.37 -21.66
CA THR A 87 -1.02 -7.56 -21.72
C THR A 87 -1.50 -8.92 -21.23
N PHE A 88 -0.61 -9.86 -20.88
CA PHE A 88 -0.97 -11.23 -20.53
C PHE A 88 -1.04 -11.49 -19.01
N PHE A 89 -0.72 -10.49 -18.18
CA PHE A 89 -0.71 -10.61 -16.72
C PHE A 89 -2.06 -10.27 -16.06
N GLY A 90 -3.09 -9.94 -16.84
CA GLY A 90 -4.42 -9.66 -16.33
C GLY A 90 -5.40 -9.27 -17.43
N PHE A 91 -6.50 -8.62 -17.07
CA PHE A 91 -7.46 -8.14 -18.06
C PHE A 91 -7.10 -6.75 -18.55
N THR A 92 -7.15 -6.56 -19.86
CA THR A 92 -7.10 -5.23 -20.47
C THR A 92 -8.38 -4.45 -20.20
N GLU A 93 -8.34 -3.15 -20.43
CA GLU A 93 -9.53 -2.30 -20.31
C GLU A 93 -10.71 -2.76 -21.20
N PRO A 94 -10.51 -3.09 -22.50
CA PRO A 94 -11.59 -3.62 -23.33
C PRO A 94 -12.15 -4.96 -22.82
N GLU A 95 -11.30 -5.88 -22.34
CA GLU A 95 -11.75 -7.16 -21.78
C GLU A 95 -12.56 -6.95 -20.51
N THR A 96 -12.12 -6.04 -19.64
CA THR A 96 -12.85 -5.67 -18.41
C THR A 96 -14.21 -5.04 -18.74
N ALA A 97 -14.26 -4.11 -19.70
CA ALA A 97 -15.50 -3.49 -20.14
C ALA A 97 -16.49 -4.49 -20.74
N ASN A 98 -16.00 -5.43 -21.55
CA ASN A 98 -16.80 -6.51 -22.12
C ASN A 98 -17.34 -7.45 -21.03
N LEU A 99 -16.48 -7.87 -20.09
CA LEU A 99 -16.90 -8.72 -18.96
C LEU A 99 -17.97 -8.03 -18.11
N LEU A 100 -17.83 -6.74 -17.81
CA LEU A 100 -18.88 -6.00 -17.09
C LEU A 100 -20.18 -5.92 -17.89
N LYS A 101 -20.11 -5.79 -19.21
CA LYS A 101 -21.29 -5.80 -20.08
C LYS A 101 -22.02 -7.14 -20.03
N ASP A 102 -21.28 -8.25 -20.09
CA ASP A 102 -21.86 -9.61 -20.04
C ASP A 102 -22.61 -9.91 -18.73
N TYR A 103 -22.31 -9.15 -17.66
CA TYR A 103 -22.95 -9.25 -16.34
C TYR A 103 -23.95 -8.12 -16.02
N ASP A 104 -24.34 -7.32 -17.03
CA ASP A 104 -25.23 -6.16 -16.91
C ASP A 104 -24.72 -5.06 -15.95
N LEU A 105 -23.40 -4.79 -15.98
CA LEU A 105 -22.71 -3.85 -15.09
C LEU A 105 -21.96 -2.74 -15.83
N SER A 106 -22.26 -2.49 -17.11
CA SER A 106 -21.55 -1.47 -17.92
C SER A 106 -21.58 -0.07 -17.28
N ASN A 107 -22.64 0.27 -16.54
CA ASN A 107 -22.76 1.55 -15.84
C ASN A 107 -21.83 1.69 -14.62
N ARG A 108 -21.18 0.60 -14.18
CA ARG A 108 -20.28 0.57 -13.01
C ARG A 108 -18.81 0.53 -13.40
N PHE A 109 -18.49 0.69 -14.68
CA PHE A 109 -17.11 0.68 -15.16
C PHE A 109 -16.21 1.67 -14.42
N ASN A 110 -16.68 2.91 -14.17
CA ASN A 110 -15.88 3.91 -13.45
C ASN A 110 -15.59 3.51 -12.00
N GLU A 111 -16.54 2.86 -11.33
CA GLU A 111 -16.37 2.37 -9.96
C GLU A 111 -15.36 1.21 -9.92
N VAL A 112 -15.52 0.24 -10.82
CA VAL A 112 -14.59 -0.87 -11.03
C VAL A 112 -13.20 -0.36 -11.36
N SER A 113 -13.11 0.65 -12.22
CA SER A 113 -11.86 1.30 -12.56
C SER A 113 -11.23 1.92 -11.32
N SER A 114 -11.97 2.73 -10.54
CA SER A 114 -11.40 3.32 -9.32
C SER A 114 -10.87 2.31 -8.30
N TRP A 115 -11.47 1.11 -8.23
CA TRP A 115 -11.11 0.08 -7.27
C TRP A 115 -9.99 -0.85 -7.74
N TYR A 116 -10.01 -1.23 -9.01
CA TYR A 116 -9.23 -2.34 -9.54
C TYR A 116 -8.33 -1.97 -10.73
N ASN A 117 -8.47 -0.77 -11.30
CA ASN A 117 -7.55 -0.24 -12.31
C ASN A 117 -6.26 0.20 -11.64
N GLY A 118 -5.12 -0.30 -12.07
CA GLY A 118 -3.90 0.34 -11.63
C GLY A 118 -2.64 -0.08 -12.34
N TYR A 119 -2.55 -1.27 -12.89
CA TYR A 119 -1.25 -1.75 -13.33
C TYR A 119 -0.89 -1.19 -14.70
N ASN A 120 -0.05 -0.16 -14.73
CA ASN A 120 0.56 0.32 -15.97
C ASN A 120 1.82 -0.48 -16.24
N PHE A 121 1.71 -1.47 -17.12
CA PHE A 121 2.80 -2.32 -17.55
C PHE A 121 3.15 -1.98 -19.00
N GLY A 122 4.30 -1.33 -19.21
CA GLY A 122 4.76 -0.94 -20.55
C GLY A 122 3.77 -0.07 -21.34
N GLY A 123 3.00 0.80 -20.67
CA GLY A 123 2.02 1.70 -21.29
C GLY A 123 0.62 1.09 -21.47
N LYS A 124 0.37 -0.10 -20.93
CA LYS A 124 -0.94 -0.76 -20.95
C LYS A 124 -1.49 -0.86 -19.54
N VAL A 125 -2.77 -0.49 -19.40
CA VAL A 125 -3.52 -0.62 -18.16
C VAL A 125 -4.06 -2.05 -18.07
N ILE A 126 -3.70 -2.72 -16.98
CA ILE A 126 -4.09 -4.09 -16.67
C ILE A 126 -4.84 -4.11 -15.34
N TYR A 127 -5.91 -4.90 -15.31
CA TYR A 127 -6.78 -5.14 -14.17
C TYR A 127 -6.51 -6.52 -13.59
N ASN A 128 -6.53 -6.63 -12.26
CA ASN A 128 -6.37 -7.91 -11.57
C ASN A 128 -7.57 -8.83 -11.90
N PRO A 129 -7.37 -10.01 -12.51
CA PRO A 129 -8.48 -10.88 -12.91
C PRO A 129 -9.35 -11.33 -11.75
N TRP A 130 -8.75 -11.69 -10.62
CA TRP A 130 -9.47 -12.17 -9.45
C TRP A 130 -10.40 -11.10 -8.88
N SER A 131 -9.93 -9.86 -8.75
CA SER A 131 -10.75 -8.76 -8.24
C SER A 131 -11.96 -8.46 -9.14
N ILE A 132 -11.79 -8.49 -10.46
CA ILE A 132 -12.90 -8.30 -11.42
C ILE A 132 -13.89 -9.47 -11.37
N LEU A 133 -13.39 -10.71 -11.32
CA LEU A 133 -14.24 -11.90 -11.22
C LEU A 133 -15.05 -11.91 -9.92
N GLN A 134 -14.44 -11.54 -8.79
CA GLN A 134 -15.12 -11.49 -7.50
C GLN A 134 -16.18 -10.39 -7.46
N PHE A 135 -15.89 -9.21 -8.00
CA PHE A 135 -16.86 -8.13 -8.11
C PHE A 135 -18.08 -8.51 -8.96
N THR A 136 -17.85 -9.18 -10.11
CA THR A 136 -18.92 -9.57 -11.04
C THR A 136 -19.75 -10.74 -10.51
N HIS A 137 -19.13 -11.68 -9.78
CA HIS A 137 -19.78 -12.89 -9.27
C HIS A 137 -20.56 -12.69 -7.95
N ARG A 138 -20.02 -11.91 -7.00
CA ARG A 138 -20.58 -11.82 -5.64
C ARG A 138 -21.92 -11.06 -5.57
N LYS A 139 -22.73 -11.43 -4.58
CA LYS A 139 -23.99 -10.75 -4.23
C LYS A 139 -23.99 -10.37 -2.74
N PRO A 140 -24.27 -9.10 -2.39
CA PRO A 140 -24.39 -7.95 -3.28
C PRO A 140 -23.05 -7.61 -3.99
N LYS A 141 -23.14 -7.01 -5.18
CA LYS A 141 -21.98 -6.60 -5.99
C LYS A 141 -21.34 -5.34 -5.39
N ILE A 142 -20.60 -5.48 -4.30
CA ILE A 142 -19.96 -4.37 -3.59
C ILE A 142 -18.46 -4.39 -3.93
N PRO A 143 -17.83 -3.26 -4.30
CA PRO A 143 -16.39 -3.21 -4.40
C PRO A 143 -15.73 -3.51 -3.04
N SER A 144 -14.73 -4.36 -3.04
CA SER A 144 -14.02 -4.82 -1.84
C SER A 144 -12.61 -5.26 -2.19
N PRO A 145 -11.69 -5.35 -1.21
CA PRO A 145 -10.32 -5.82 -1.43
C PRO A 145 -10.27 -7.35 -1.61
N TYR A 146 -10.60 -7.83 -2.80
CA TYR A 146 -10.78 -9.25 -3.12
C TYR A 146 -9.49 -10.05 -3.28
N TRP A 147 -8.48 -9.49 -3.94
CA TRP A 147 -7.18 -10.14 -4.16
C TRP A 147 -6.33 -10.17 -2.89
N VAL A 148 -6.44 -9.10 -2.12
CA VAL A 148 -5.68 -8.88 -0.89
C VAL A 148 -6.00 -9.90 0.18
N ASN A 149 -7.28 -10.20 0.37
CA ASN A 149 -7.74 -11.13 1.41
C ASN A 149 -7.23 -12.57 1.22
N THR A 150 -6.59 -12.86 0.09
CA THR A 150 -5.99 -14.16 -0.23
C THR A 150 -4.46 -14.15 -0.28
N ALA A 151 -3.82 -12.99 -0.19
CA ALA A 151 -2.36 -12.86 -0.29
C ALA A 151 -1.68 -13.06 1.08
N ASP A 152 -0.58 -13.82 1.13
CA ASP A 152 0.28 -13.89 2.32
C ASP A 152 1.07 -12.57 2.44
N THR A 153 0.55 -11.64 3.23
CA THR A 153 1.18 -10.31 3.44
C THR A 153 2.30 -10.34 4.48
N GLY A 154 2.56 -11.47 5.16
CA GLY A 154 3.44 -11.52 6.32
C GLY A 154 4.86 -11.04 6.03
N MET A 155 5.36 -11.29 4.82
CA MET A 155 6.66 -10.80 4.37
C MET A 155 6.69 -9.28 4.15
N ILE A 156 5.62 -8.71 3.60
CA ILE A 156 5.49 -7.26 3.39
C ILE A 156 5.37 -6.55 4.74
N ASP A 157 4.55 -7.11 5.63
CA ASP A 157 4.38 -6.62 6.99
C ASP A 157 5.71 -6.62 7.74
N SER A 158 6.46 -7.73 7.68
CA SER A 158 7.78 -7.80 8.31
C SER A 158 8.78 -6.80 7.71
N LEU A 159 8.78 -6.58 6.40
CA LEU A 159 9.74 -5.68 5.77
C LEU A 159 9.38 -4.19 6.01
N ALA A 160 8.10 -3.85 6.00
CA ALA A 160 7.62 -2.50 6.28
C ALA A 160 7.79 -2.12 7.77
N THR A 161 7.59 -3.07 8.69
CA THR A 161 7.75 -2.83 10.14
C THR A 161 9.20 -2.72 10.58
N LYS A 162 10.10 -3.52 9.99
CA LYS A 162 11.55 -3.49 10.26
C LYS A 162 12.30 -2.40 9.49
N GLY A 163 11.70 -1.85 8.42
CA GLY A 163 12.30 -0.84 7.57
C GLY A 163 12.72 0.43 8.31
N GLY A 164 13.79 1.08 7.82
CA GLY A 164 14.30 2.31 8.39
C GLY A 164 13.35 3.51 8.26
N ARG A 165 13.73 4.65 8.85
CA ARG A 165 12.98 5.91 8.81
C ARG A 165 12.58 6.33 7.39
N GLU A 166 13.48 6.15 6.41
CA GLU A 166 13.24 6.49 5.00
C GLU A 166 12.10 5.67 4.39
N VAL A 167 12.07 4.35 4.64
CA VAL A 167 11.00 3.46 4.16
C VAL A 167 9.64 3.91 4.68
N LYS A 168 9.59 4.30 5.96
CA LYS A 168 8.36 4.78 6.61
C LYS A 168 7.87 6.10 6.01
N GLU A 169 8.77 7.05 5.76
CA GLU A 169 8.44 8.31 5.07
C GLU A 169 7.88 8.05 3.66
N GLU A 170 8.44 7.07 2.97
CA GLU A 170 8.05 6.69 1.62
C GLU A 170 6.70 5.98 1.56
N ILE A 171 6.40 5.10 2.51
CA ILE A 171 5.06 4.56 2.71
C ILE A 171 4.06 5.70 2.97
N GLY A 172 4.43 6.69 3.78
CA GLY A 172 3.62 7.89 3.98
C GLY A 172 3.33 8.63 2.68
N TYR A 173 4.34 8.85 1.82
CA TYR A 173 4.13 9.46 0.50
C TYR A 173 3.17 8.66 -0.38
N LEU A 174 3.33 7.34 -0.41
CA LEU A 174 2.48 6.44 -1.17
C LEU A 174 1.02 6.50 -0.69
N LEU A 175 0.81 6.50 0.63
CA LEU A 175 -0.52 6.63 1.24
C LEU A 175 -1.16 7.99 0.98
N GLU A 176 -0.36 9.05 0.85
CA GLU A 176 -0.83 10.37 0.39
C GLU A 176 -1.21 10.40 -1.10
N GLY A 177 -1.10 9.27 -1.83
CA GLY A 177 -1.36 9.17 -3.26
C GLY A 177 -0.20 9.68 -4.12
N LYS A 178 0.96 9.98 -3.53
CA LYS A 178 2.14 10.41 -4.27
C LYS A 178 2.92 9.21 -4.77
N SER A 179 3.85 9.50 -5.67
CA SER A 179 4.84 8.55 -6.11
C SER A 179 6.19 8.75 -5.43
N ILE A 180 6.96 7.67 -5.32
CA ILE A 180 8.37 7.69 -4.93
C ILE A 180 9.25 7.36 -6.14
N VAL A 181 10.52 7.79 -6.16
CA VAL A 181 11.45 7.46 -7.25
C VAL A 181 12.51 6.51 -6.72
N LYS A 182 12.55 5.29 -7.25
CA LYS A 182 13.45 4.24 -6.77
C LYS A 182 14.10 3.45 -7.91
N PRO A 183 15.33 2.94 -7.73
CA PRO A 183 15.88 1.94 -8.64
C PRO A 183 15.04 0.67 -8.57
N VAL A 184 14.80 0.05 -9.73
CA VAL A 184 14.13 -1.27 -9.81
C VAL A 184 15.13 -2.32 -10.24
N TYR A 185 15.26 -3.35 -9.41
CA TYR A 185 16.11 -4.51 -9.64
C TYR A 185 15.23 -5.70 -10.01
N GLU A 186 15.31 -6.16 -11.26
CA GLU A 186 14.54 -7.31 -11.73
C GLU A 186 15.02 -8.64 -11.14
N SER A 187 16.23 -8.70 -10.59
CA SER A 187 16.76 -9.91 -9.94
C SER A 187 16.90 -9.66 -8.44
N ILE A 188 16.09 -10.35 -7.64
CA ILE A 188 16.04 -10.17 -6.19
C ILE A 188 16.38 -11.51 -5.53
N VAL A 189 17.27 -11.46 -4.54
CA VAL A 189 17.50 -12.56 -3.61
C VAL A 189 16.68 -12.26 -2.37
N ILE A 190 15.78 -13.17 -1.99
CA ILE A 190 14.87 -12.98 -0.85
C ILE A 190 15.65 -12.67 0.44
N TYR A 191 16.77 -13.36 0.65
CA TYR A 191 17.63 -13.14 1.82
C TYR A 191 18.22 -11.72 1.92
N ASP A 192 18.37 -11.02 0.79
CA ASP A 192 18.88 -9.64 0.80
C ASP A 192 17.80 -8.62 1.15
N LEU A 193 16.51 -8.98 1.10
CA LEU A 193 15.41 -8.05 1.40
C LEU A 193 15.44 -7.55 2.85
N GLU A 194 15.94 -8.35 3.80
CA GLU A 194 16.14 -7.91 5.19
C GLU A 194 17.36 -7.01 5.39
N LYS A 195 18.29 -6.99 4.42
CA LYS A 195 19.55 -6.23 4.53
C LYS A 195 19.56 -4.96 3.67
N ARG A 196 18.62 -4.86 2.72
CA ARG A 196 18.59 -3.84 1.67
C ARG A 196 17.17 -3.32 1.44
N ASP A 197 16.88 -2.21 2.09
CA ASP A 197 15.62 -1.47 1.95
C ASP A 197 15.31 -1.07 0.49
N ASP A 198 16.33 -0.93 -0.37
CA ASP A 198 16.12 -0.58 -1.78
C ASP A 198 15.54 -1.74 -2.63
N LEU A 199 15.72 -2.99 -2.19
CA LEU A 199 15.12 -4.15 -2.85
C LEU A 199 13.63 -4.30 -2.53
N LEU A 200 13.16 -3.77 -1.39
CA LEU A 200 11.75 -3.78 -0.99
C LEU A 200 10.85 -3.17 -2.08
N TRP A 201 11.26 -2.03 -2.64
CA TRP A 201 10.47 -1.34 -3.67
C TRP A 201 10.35 -2.13 -4.97
N SER A 202 11.41 -2.86 -5.31
CA SER A 202 11.39 -3.77 -6.45
C SER A 202 10.46 -4.95 -6.17
N PHE A 203 10.53 -5.53 -4.96
CA PHE A 203 9.66 -6.61 -4.54
C PHE A 203 8.18 -6.20 -4.59
N LEU A 204 7.83 -5.05 -4.01
CA LEU A 204 6.46 -4.51 -4.00
C LEU A 204 5.92 -4.23 -5.40
N LEU A 205 6.78 -3.79 -6.33
CA LEU A 205 6.40 -3.61 -7.73
C LEU A 205 6.06 -4.96 -8.41
N PHE A 206 6.94 -5.95 -8.30
CA PHE A 206 6.75 -7.25 -8.95
C PHE A 206 5.64 -8.11 -8.33
N SER A 207 5.35 -7.90 -7.05
CA SER A 207 4.22 -8.54 -6.35
C SER A 207 2.89 -7.80 -6.53
N GLY A 208 2.86 -6.69 -7.27
CA GLY A 208 1.62 -5.97 -7.59
C GLY A 208 1.11 -5.05 -6.47
N TYR A 209 1.93 -4.71 -5.49
CA TYR A 209 1.62 -3.70 -4.46
C TYR A 209 1.98 -2.27 -4.92
N LEU A 210 2.80 -2.14 -5.96
CA LEU A 210 3.11 -0.87 -6.62
C LEU A 210 2.90 -0.98 -8.13
N LYS A 211 2.74 0.18 -8.77
CA LYS A 211 2.77 0.37 -10.24
C LYS A 211 3.84 1.37 -10.63
N THR A 212 4.26 1.34 -11.89
CA THR A 212 5.01 2.45 -12.49
C THR A 212 4.05 3.59 -12.87
N ALA A 213 4.38 4.82 -12.49
CA ALA A 213 3.56 6.02 -12.68
C ALA A 213 4.18 7.04 -13.66
N GLY A 214 5.02 6.57 -14.58
CA GLY A 214 5.71 7.43 -15.55
C GLY A 214 6.72 6.65 -16.38
N GLU A 215 7.49 7.36 -17.20
CA GLU A 215 8.55 6.76 -18.00
C GLU A 215 9.77 6.37 -17.16
N LYS A 216 10.52 5.39 -17.65
CA LYS A 216 11.77 4.91 -17.07
C LYS A 216 12.80 6.04 -17.05
N GLY A 217 13.28 6.40 -15.87
CA GLY A 217 14.34 7.38 -15.68
C GLY A 217 15.74 6.82 -15.98
N GLN A 218 16.77 7.64 -15.76
CA GLN A 218 18.16 7.20 -15.89
C GLN A 218 18.48 6.11 -14.86
N LYS A 219 19.40 5.19 -15.22
CA LYS A 219 19.90 4.11 -14.33
C LYS A 219 18.81 3.18 -13.74
N ASN A 220 17.82 2.77 -14.54
CA ASN A 220 16.72 1.88 -14.11
C ASN A 220 15.91 2.43 -12.92
N THR A 221 15.75 3.75 -12.84
CA THR A 221 14.87 4.37 -11.84
C THR A 221 13.45 4.48 -12.38
N TYR A 222 12.47 4.22 -11.52
CA TYR A 222 11.06 4.31 -11.84
C TYR A 222 10.33 5.15 -10.80
N GLN A 223 9.32 5.87 -11.27
CA GLN A 223 8.33 6.51 -10.42
C GLN A 223 7.31 5.45 -10.01
N LEU A 224 7.23 5.12 -8.72
CA LEU A 224 6.38 4.06 -8.17
C LEU A 224 5.23 4.67 -7.38
N ALA A 225 4.02 4.13 -7.54
CA ALA A 225 2.82 4.58 -6.83
C ALA A 225 1.93 3.40 -6.44
N ILE A 226 1.01 3.62 -5.48
CA ILE A 226 -0.05 2.64 -5.17
C ILE A 226 -0.97 2.50 -6.39
N PRO A 227 -1.31 1.27 -6.81
CA PRO A 227 -1.99 1.06 -8.07
C PRO A 227 -3.44 1.55 -8.07
N ASN A 228 -4.20 1.19 -7.04
CA ASN A 228 -5.64 1.35 -6.97
C ASN A 228 -6.13 1.38 -5.51
N ARG A 229 -7.45 1.57 -5.30
CA ARG A 229 -8.02 1.62 -3.93
C ARG A 229 -7.91 0.29 -3.19
N GLU A 230 -8.03 -0.84 -3.89
CA GLU A 230 -7.88 -2.16 -3.28
C GLU A 230 -6.50 -2.33 -2.63
N VAL A 231 -5.43 -1.92 -3.31
CA VAL A 231 -4.09 -2.00 -2.74
C VAL A 231 -3.85 -0.91 -1.71
N ARG A 232 -4.44 0.28 -1.85
CA ARG A 232 -4.37 1.32 -0.81
C ARG A 232 -4.88 0.80 0.54
N TYR A 233 -5.99 0.07 0.53
CA TYR A 233 -6.55 -0.56 1.73
C TYR A 233 -5.51 -1.46 2.44
N ILE A 234 -4.64 -2.16 1.69
CA ILE A 234 -3.54 -2.95 2.28
C ILE A 234 -2.56 -2.07 3.03
N TYR A 235 -2.12 -0.99 2.40
CA TYR A 235 -1.14 -0.11 3.01
C TYR A 235 -1.72 0.51 4.28
N GLU A 236 -3.01 0.83 4.28
CA GLU A 236 -3.73 1.31 5.46
C GLU A 236 -3.79 0.23 6.55
N GLU A 237 -4.21 -0.99 6.24
CA GLU A 237 -4.22 -2.14 7.18
C GLU A 237 -2.83 -2.53 7.69
N MET A 238 -1.79 -2.41 6.86
CA MET A 238 -0.40 -2.64 7.23
C MET A 238 0.07 -1.59 8.24
N ILE A 239 -0.24 -0.32 7.99
CA ILE A 239 0.03 0.77 8.94
C ILE A 239 -0.71 0.50 10.27
N ILE A 240 -1.98 0.10 10.19
CA ILE A 240 -2.79 -0.25 11.36
C ILE A 240 -2.16 -1.40 12.15
N ARG A 241 -1.78 -2.51 11.50
CA ARG A 241 -1.16 -3.66 12.18
C ARG A 241 0.21 -3.33 12.77
N TRP A 242 1.01 -2.54 12.05
CA TRP A 242 2.26 -2.01 12.56
C TRP A 242 2.06 -1.23 13.87
N PHE A 243 0.93 -0.53 14.02
CA PHE A 243 0.56 0.10 15.29
C PHE A 243 -0.08 -0.85 16.30
N GLY A 244 -0.90 -1.81 15.83
CA GLY A 244 -1.64 -2.77 16.64
C GLY A 244 -0.76 -3.78 17.37
N GLU A 245 0.42 -4.12 16.85
CA GLU A 245 1.41 -4.93 17.59
C GLU A 245 1.88 -4.23 18.88
N LYS A 246 1.74 -2.91 18.95
CA LYS A 246 2.12 -2.09 20.11
C LYS A 246 0.93 -1.60 20.94
N ILE A 247 -0.31 -1.70 20.42
CA ILE A 247 -1.51 -1.13 21.05
C ILE A 247 -2.71 -2.05 20.87
N GLU A 248 -3.44 -2.31 21.95
CA GLU A 248 -4.71 -3.05 21.92
C GLU A 248 -5.76 -2.35 21.03
N SER A 249 -6.42 -3.10 20.14
CA SER A 249 -7.44 -2.57 19.21
C SER A 249 -8.58 -1.82 19.91
N SER A 250 -8.96 -2.25 21.11
CA SER A 250 -9.96 -1.59 21.98
C SER A 250 -9.62 -0.13 22.29
N ARG A 251 -8.32 0.19 22.37
CA ARG A 251 -7.82 1.51 22.73
C ARG A 251 -7.86 2.46 21.54
N ILE A 252 -7.57 1.96 20.34
CA ILE A 252 -7.76 2.70 19.09
C ILE A 252 -9.25 2.98 18.87
N GLU A 253 -10.12 2.00 19.12
CA GLU A 253 -11.57 2.21 19.03
C GLU A 253 -12.04 3.29 20.02
N THR A 254 -11.53 3.27 21.26
CA THR A 254 -11.84 4.28 22.27
C THR A 254 -11.38 5.67 21.83
N LEU A 255 -10.15 5.80 21.32
CA LEU A 255 -9.62 7.06 20.76
C LEU A 255 -10.56 7.64 19.70
N LEU A 256 -10.90 6.83 18.69
CA LEU A 256 -11.70 7.26 17.55
C LEU A 256 -13.14 7.57 17.96
N ASN A 257 -13.70 6.83 18.91
CA ASN A 257 -15.02 7.12 19.46
C ASN A 257 -15.04 8.43 20.27
N SER A 258 -13.98 8.76 21.01
CA SER A 258 -13.85 10.06 21.69
C SER A 258 -13.84 11.21 20.69
N LEU A 259 -13.09 11.05 19.59
CA LEU A 259 -13.04 12.04 18.50
C LEU A 259 -14.42 12.35 17.91
N ILE A 260 -15.15 11.32 17.46
CA ILE A 260 -16.45 11.52 16.76
C ILE A 260 -17.60 11.92 17.71
N LYS A 261 -17.44 11.70 19.02
CA LYS A 261 -18.36 12.19 20.05
C LYS A 261 -18.06 13.62 20.49
N GLY A 262 -16.92 14.19 20.06
CA GLY A 262 -16.47 15.52 20.44
C GLY A 262 -15.83 15.60 21.83
N ASN A 263 -15.44 14.46 22.42
CA ASN A 263 -14.69 14.40 23.67
C ASN A 263 -13.20 14.63 23.38
N ILE A 264 -12.84 15.88 23.11
CA ILE A 264 -11.51 16.21 22.59
C ILE A 264 -10.41 16.05 23.64
N ASP A 265 -10.70 16.29 24.93
CA ASP A 265 -9.73 16.06 26.01
C ASP A 265 -9.34 14.57 26.11
N ASP A 266 -10.34 13.67 26.05
CA ASP A 266 -10.10 12.22 26.04
C ASP A 266 -9.32 11.79 24.78
N PHE A 267 -9.65 12.41 23.63
CA PHE A 267 -8.95 12.16 22.37
C PHE A 267 -7.48 12.59 22.46
N GLU A 268 -7.18 13.78 23.00
CA GLU A 268 -5.81 14.26 23.20
C GLU A 268 -5.02 13.32 24.10
N TYR A 269 -5.57 12.94 25.26
CA TYR A 269 -4.92 12.04 26.20
C TYR A 269 -4.59 10.67 25.57
N LEU A 270 -5.57 10.06 24.91
CA LEU A 270 -5.38 8.77 24.26
C LEU A 270 -4.41 8.86 23.09
N LEU A 271 -4.46 9.95 22.31
CA LEU A 271 -3.54 10.15 21.20
C LEU A 271 -2.11 10.33 21.68
N ALA A 272 -1.91 11.11 22.75
CA ALA A 272 -0.60 11.34 23.35
C ALA A 272 0.04 10.04 23.84
N ASP A 273 -0.72 9.19 24.53
CA ASP A 273 -0.25 7.88 24.98
C ASP A 273 0.12 6.94 23.82
N ILE A 274 -0.68 6.93 22.75
CA ILE A 274 -0.41 6.15 21.54
C ILE A 274 0.87 6.65 20.86
N VAL A 275 1.01 7.97 20.69
CA VAL A 275 2.21 8.59 20.11
C VAL A 275 3.45 8.26 20.95
N GLU A 276 3.37 8.30 22.27
CA GLU A 276 4.48 7.98 23.16
C GLU A 276 4.96 6.52 23.00
N LYS A 277 4.01 5.57 22.93
CA LYS A 277 4.28 4.13 22.84
C LYS A 277 4.73 3.67 21.46
N VAL A 278 4.14 4.25 20.42
CA VAL A 278 4.37 3.81 19.04
C VAL A 278 5.63 4.43 18.45
N LEU A 279 5.82 5.75 18.65
CA LEU A 279 6.89 6.48 17.98
C LEU A 279 8.23 6.19 18.62
N SER A 280 9.25 5.96 17.80
CA SER A 280 10.64 5.96 18.26
C SER A 280 11.26 7.36 18.11
N PHE A 281 12.30 7.67 18.88
CA PHE A 281 13.00 8.96 18.74
C PHE A 281 13.52 9.18 17.30
N HIS A 282 13.98 8.11 16.63
CA HIS A 282 14.41 8.14 15.23
C HIS A 282 13.27 8.51 14.25
N ASP A 283 12.01 8.16 14.54
CA ASP A 283 10.87 8.49 13.67
C ASP A 283 10.48 9.99 13.75
N THR A 284 10.94 10.69 14.79
CA THR A 284 10.50 12.06 15.14
C THR A 284 11.56 13.14 14.85
N GLU A 285 12.77 12.72 14.46
CA GLU A 285 13.88 13.59 14.10
C GLU A 285 13.84 14.00 12.61
N GLY A 286 14.26 15.25 12.33
CA GLY A 286 14.36 15.78 10.95
C GLY A 286 13.27 16.79 10.56
N ARG A 287 13.39 17.36 9.36
CA ARG A 287 12.45 18.36 8.82
C ARG A 287 11.14 17.76 8.31
N GLU A 288 11.11 16.47 8.03
CA GLU A 288 10.01 15.77 7.37
C GLU A 288 9.08 15.02 8.32
N SER A 289 9.33 15.05 9.64
CA SER A 289 8.53 14.31 10.61
C SER A 289 7.07 14.78 10.71
N GLU A 290 6.75 16.01 10.29
CA GLU A 290 5.35 16.47 10.17
C GLU A 290 4.53 15.55 9.27
N LYS A 291 5.13 15.08 8.17
CA LYS A 291 4.50 14.13 7.24
C LYS A 291 4.33 12.74 7.86
N PHE A 292 5.27 12.35 8.72
CA PHE A 292 5.14 11.10 9.46
C PHE A 292 3.94 11.17 10.41
N TYR A 293 3.80 12.23 11.22
CA TYR A 293 2.63 12.40 12.08
C TYR A 293 1.34 12.46 11.27
N HIS A 294 1.36 13.14 10.12
CA HIS A 294 0.23 13.18 9.20
C HIS A 294 -0.20 11.79 8.73
N ALA A 295 0.73 10.99 8.20
CA ALA A 295 0.46 9.61 7.78
C ALA A 295 -0.01 8.74 8.95
N PHE A 296 0.58 8.93 10.13
CA PHE A 296 0.19 8.25 11.37
C PHE A 296 -1.27 8.55 11.76
N ILE A 297 -1.68 9.82 11.79
CA ILE A 297 -3.06 10.18 12.11
C ILE A 297 -4.02 9.69 11.03
N LEU A 298 -3.69 9.87 9.74
CA LEU A 298 -4.53 9.37 8.66
C LEU A 298 -4.75 7.86 8.74
N GLY A 299 -3.71 7.08 9.05
CA GLY A 299 -3.83 5.63 9.25
C GLY A 299 -4.81 5.25 10.36
N LEU A 300 -4.88 6.03 11.45
CA LEU A 300 -5.88 5.83 12.51
C LEU A 300 -7.29 6.20 12.01
N LEU A 301 -7.42 7.27 11.24
CA LEU A 301 -8.73 7.76 10.77
C LEU A 301 -9.40 6.85 9.75
N VAL A 302 -8.66 5.96 9.06
CA VAL A 302 -9.22 4.98 8.10
C VAL A 302 -10.30 4.10 8.76
N TRP A 303 -10.19 3.80 10.05
CA TRP A 303 -11.18 3.05 10.82
C TRP A 303 -12.55 3.74 10.94
N LEU A 304 -12.64 5.01 10.53
CA LEU A 304 -13.88 5.77 10.47
C LEU A 304 -14.49 5.80 9.07
N GLU A 305 -13.88 5.19 8.05
CA GLU A 305 -14.37 5.26 6.65
C GLU A 305 -15.77 4.65 6.47
N ASP A 306 -16.19 3.77 7.37
CA ASP A 306 -17.55 3.22 7.38
C ASP A 306 -18.60 4.29 7.70
N ARG A 307 -18.28 5.21 8.62
CA ARG A 307 -19.15 6.27 9.17
C ARG A 307 -18.89 7.66 8.58
N TYR A 308 -17.68 7.89 8.09
CA TYR A 308 -17.18 9.18 7.61
C TYR A 308 -16.53 9.02 6.24
N GLU A 309 -16.63 10.06 5.41
CA GLU A 309 -15.73 10.25 4.28
C GLU A 309 -14.47 10.95 4.81
N VAL A 310 -13.36 10.21 4.85
CA VAL A 310 -12.06 10.71 5.31
C VAL A 310 -11.33 11.30 4.10
N LYS A 311 -11.03 12.60 4.16
CA LYS A 311 -10.30 13.31 3.11
C LYS A 311 -8.99 13.85 3.66
N SER A 312 -7.90 13.58 2.95
CA SER A 312 -6.66 14.34 3.04
C SER A 312 -6.41 14.97 1.68
N ASN A 313 -6.19 16.28 1.61
CA ASN A 313 -6.22 16.97 0.33
C ASN A 313 -4.92 17.73 0.05
N ARG A 314 -4.16 17.18 -0.90
CA ARG A 314 -3.02 17.85 -1.54
C ARG A 314 -3.16 17.96 -3.07
N GLU A 315 -4.37 17.79 -3.62
CA GLU A 315 -4.63 17.76 -5.09
C GLU A 315 -5.57 18.87 -5.63
N SER A 316 -5.89 19.93 -4.90
CA SER A 316 -6.65 21.06 -5.51
C SER A 316 -6.26 22.45 -4.99
N GLY A 317 -6.11 23.39 -5.92
CA GLY A 317 -5.21 24.55 -5.84
C GLY A 317 -5.69 25.81 -5.12
N LEU A 318 -6.44 25.77 -4.01
CA LEU A 318 -6.85 27.03 -3.32
C LEU A 318 -6.69 27.06 -1.77
N GLY A 319 -6.30 25.98 -1.10
CA GLY A 319 -6.03 25.93 0.36
C GLY A 319 -5.96 24.47 0.86
N ARG A 320 -5.17 24.16 1.91
CA ARG A 320 -4.75 22.77 2.24
C ARG A 320 -5.00 22.37 3.71
N TYR A 321 -6.06 21.63 4.00
CA TYR A 321 -6.21 20.95 5.29
C TYR A 321 -5.44 19.63 5.30
N ASP A 322 -5.01 19.21 6.48
CA ASP A 322 -4.31 17.93 6.61
C ASP A 322 -5.30 16.76 6.64
N ALA A 323 -6.37 16.85 7.42
CA ALA A 323 -7.47 15.88 7.39
C ALA A 323 -8.84 16.54 7.58
N VAL A 324 -9.85 16.05 6.86
CA VAL A 324 -11.26 16.41 7.01
C VAL A 324 -12.07 15.13 7.09
N LEU A 325 -12.95 15.05 8.09
CA LEU A 325 -13.91 13.96 8.22
C LEU A 325 -15.32 14.51 8.00
N ILE A 326 -15.94 14.06 6.91
CA ILE A 326 -17.31 14.42 6.56
C ILE A 326 -18.22 13.26 6.96
N PRO A 327 -19.12 13.41 7.95
CA PRO A 327 -19.95 12.30 8.36
C PRO A 327 -20.94 11.95 7.25
N LYS A 328 -21.16 10.64 7.06
CA LYS A 328 -22.18 10.13 6.14
C LYS A 328 -23.58 10.40 6.69
N ASP A 329 -23.76 10.32 8.01
CA ASP A 329 -24.93 10.84 8.72
C ASP A 329 -24.73 12.34 8.98
N ARG A 330 -25.45 13.19 8.23
CA ARG A 330 -25.33 14.65 8.29
C ARG A 330 -25.71 15.26 9.64
N THR A 331 -26.31 14.47 10.55
CA THR A 331 -26.62 14.90 11.92
C THR A 331 -25.42 14.80 12.87
N LYS A 332 -24.34 14.14 12.44
CA LYS A 332 -23.10 13.99 13.21
C LYS A 332 -22.15 15.17 12.96
N ILE A 333 -21.16 15.24 13.84
CA ILE A 333 -20.15 16.30 13.85
C ILE A 333 -19.19 16.13 12.67
N GLY A 334 -18.91 17.21 11.95
CA GLY A 334 -17.80 17.27 11.00
C GLY A 334 -16.50 17.66 11.70
N ILE A 335 -15.37 17.15 11.23
CA ILE A 335 -14.07 17.41 11.88
C ILE A 335 -13.06 17.90 10.84
N ILE A 336 -12.27 18.91 11.23
CA ILE A 336 -11.14 19.43 10.47
C ILE A 336 -9.90 19.35 11.36
N MET A 337 -8.82 18.80 10.84
CA MET A 337 -7.54 18.71 11.53
C MET A 337 -6.43 19.40 10.74
N GLU A 338 -5.55 20.09 11.47
CA GLU A 338 -4.28 20.62 10.99
C GLU A 338 -3.16 20.18 11.93
N PHE A 339 -2.09 19.66 11.37
CA PHE A 339 -0.93 19.13 12.06
C PHE A 339 0.27 20.06 11.85
N LYS A 340 1.05 20.30 12.90
CA LYS A 340 2.28 21.06 12.81
C LYS A 340 3.38 20.46 13.66
N LYS A 341 4.62 20.47 13.17
CA LYS A 341 5.78 20.22 14.02
C LYS A 341 6.23 21.50 14.72
N VAL A 342 6.52 21.41 16.02
CA VAL A 342 7.15 22.50 16.78
C VAL A 342 8.53 22.81 16.21
N ASN A 343 8.75 24.08 15.83
CA ASN A 343 10.02 24.51 15.25
C ASN A 343 11.07 24.86 16.32
N GLU A 344 11.77 23.83 16.79
CA GLU A 344 12.79 23.98 17.84
C GLU A 344 13.94 24.92 17.43
N ARG A 345 14.30 24.95 16.14
CA ARG A 345 15.35 25.86 15.63
C ARG A 345 14.96 27.33 15.76
N LYS A 346 13.66 27.64 15.67
CA LYS A 346 13.12 28.99 15.86
C LYS A 346 12.71 29.26 17.31
N LYS A 347 12.98 28.34 18.25
CA LYS A 347 12.53 28.41 19.65
C LYS A 347 11.02 28.61 19.76
N GLU A 348 10.28 28.01 18.84
CA GLU A 348 8.82 28.07 18.84
C GLU A 348 8.26 27.21 19.98
N THR A 349 7.24 27.71 20.68
CA THR A 349 6.53 26.93 21.71
C THR A 349 5.38 26.13 21.10
N PRO A 350 4.90 25.06 21.76
CA PRO A 350 3.70 24.34 21.33
C PRO A 350 2.49 25.25 21.14
N GLU A 351 2.26 26.21 22.04
CA GLU A 351 1.14 27.14 21.99
C GLU A 351 1.21 28.07 20.77
N GLN A 352 2.42 28.54 20.43
CA GLN A 352 2.64 29.33 19.22
C GLN A 352 2.38 28.49 17.95
N THR A 353 2.74 27.22 17.98
CA THR A 353 2.54 26.27 16.89
C THR A 353 1.05 25.97 16.68
N LEU A 354 0.32 25.70 17.77
CA LEU A 354 -1.13 25.49 17.78
C LEU A 354 -1.88 26.70 17.24
N LYS A 355 -1.52 27.91 17.72
CA LYS A 355 -2.12 29.15 17.22
C LYS A 355 -1.93 29.32 15.71
N LYS A 356 -0.74 29.01 15.18
CA LYS A 356 -0.50 29.06 13.72
C LYS A 356 -1.34 28.05 12.95
N ALA A 357 -1.50 26.83 13.48
CA ALA A 357 -2.35 25.81 12.88
C ALA A 357 -3.83 26.24 12.88
N MET A 358 -4.34 26.75 14.00
CA MET A 358 -5.70 27.31 14.09
C MET A 358 -5.90 28.49 13.14
N GLU A 359 -4.96 29.44 13.08
CA GLU A 359 -5.01 30.54 12.11
C GLU A 359 -5.01 30.06 10.67
N GLN A 360 -4.30 28.97 10.36
CA GLN A 360 -4.29 28.37 9.03
C GLN A 360 -5.68 27.81 8.67
N ILE A 361 -6.32 27.09 9.59
CA ILE A 361 -7.69 26.58 9.41
C ILE A 361 -8.67 27.72 9.06
N GLU A 362 -8.60 28.83 9.80
CA GLU A 362 -9.48 29.98 9.57
C GLU A 362 -9.18 30.70 8.25
N LYS A 363 -7.91 31.07 8.01
CA LYS A 363 -7.49 31.82 6.81
C LYS A 363 -7.85 31.09 5.53
N LYS A 364 -7.79 29.76 5.56
CA LYS A 364 -8.05 28.92 4.40
C LYS A 364 -9.49 28.42 4.30
N LYS A 365 -10.35 28.80 5.25
CA LYS A 365 -11.80 28.52 5.25
C LYS A 365 -12.14 27.04 5.05
N TYR A 366 -11.42 26.14 5.73
CA TYR A 366 -11.64 24.69 5.57
C TYR A 366 -13.06 24.22 5.91
N THR A 367 -13.78 24.99 6.72
CA THR A 367 -15.20 24.73 7.04
C THR A 367 -16.14 24.84 5.84
N ALA A 368 -15.73 25.45 4.73
CA ALA A 368 -16.59 25.65 3.57
C ALA A 368 -17.12 24.33 2.97
N GLU A 369 -16.27 23.31 2.90
CA GLU A 369 -16.65 22.00 2.35
C GLU A 369 -17.69 21.30 3.23
N LEU A 370 -17.48 21.28 4.55
CA LEU A 370 -18.41 20.69 5.51
C LEU A 370 -19.76 21.44 5.53
N LYS A 371 -19.73 22.78 5.45
CA LYS A 371 -20.94 23.59 5.34
C LYS A 371 -21.71 23.32 4.05
N ALA A 372 -21.00 23.21 2.92
CA ALA A 372 -21.61 22.88 1.63
C ALA A 372 -22.22 21.46 1.64
N ALA A 373 -21.64 20.55 2.42
CA ALA A 373 -22.16 19.21 2.65
C ALA A 373 -23.34 19.15 3.64
N GLY A 374 -23.80 20.30 4.17
CA GLY A 374 -24.95 20.40 5.08
C GLY A 374 -24.65 20.07 6.55
N ILE A 375 -23.37 20.04 6.94
CA ILE A 375 -22.96 19.77 8.32
C ILE A 375 -23.09 21.03 9.17
N LYS A 376 -23.76 20.91 10.33
CA LYS A 376 -24.01 22.02 11.26
C LYS A 376 -22.86 22.16 12.27
N ASP A 377 -22.66 21.12 13.06
CA ASP A 377 -21.62 21.10 14.08
C ASP A 377 -20.27 20.70 13.47
N ILE A 378 -19.28 21.60 13.55
CA ILE A 378 -17.93 21.39 13.02
C ILE A 378 -16.90 21.64 14.11
N ILE A 379 -16.08 20.64 14.42
CA ILE A 379 -14.92 20.78 15.29
C ILE A 379 -13.68 21.06 14.45
N LYS A 380 -12.95 22.12 14.79
CA LYS A 380 -11.61 22.41 14.26
C LYS A 380 -10.59 21.97 15.30
N ILE A 381 -9.58 21.22 14.87
CA ILE A 381 -8.53 20.67 15.72
C ILE A 381 -7.19 21.07 15.14
N ALA A 382 -6.34 21.69 15.95
CA ALA A 382 -4.93 21.89 15.68
C ALA A 382 -4.13 20.94 16.57
N ILE A 383 -3.13 20.26 16.01
CA ILE A 383 -2.22 19.40 16.78
C ILE A 383 -0.79 19.84 16.53
N ALA A 384 -0.06 20.13 17.62
CA ALA A 384 1.36 20.44 17.59
C ALA A 384 2.15 19.23 18.10
N PHE A 385 3.16 18.80 17.34
CA PHE A 385 4.01 17.66 17.69
C PHE A 385 5.44 18.07 17.99
N LYS A 386 6.04 17.49 19.03
CA LYS A 386 7.46 17.62 19.37
C LYS A 386 8.01 16.28 19.86
N GLY A 387 8.77 15.59 19.01
CA GLY A 387 9.29 14.28 19.39
C GLY A 387 8.14 13.31 19.65
N LYS A 388 8.04 12.80 20.87
CA LYS A 388 6.94 11.93 21.28
C LYS A 388 5.80 12.65 22.00
N GLU A 389 5.92 13.96 22.16
CA GLU A 389 4.92 14.78 22.83
C GLU A 389 4.01 15.43 21.78
N LEU A 390 2.75 15.64 22.15
CA LEU A 390 1.81 16.42 21.38
C LEU A 390 0.98 17.31 22.28
N TRP A 391 0.45 18.38 21.69
CA TRP A 391 -0.54 19.27 22.28
C TRP A 391 -1.64 19.51 21.28
N LEU A 392 -2.84 19.75 21.78
CA LEU A 392 -4.02 19.95 20.95
C LEU A 392 -4.74 21.25 21.34
N GLU A 393 -5.24 21.98 20.34
CA GLU A 393 -6.20 23.08 20.52
C GLU A 393 -7.42 22.81 19.65
N HIS A 394 -8.62 23.09 20.15
CA HIS A 394 -9.84 22.87 19.39
C HIS A 394 -10.86 23.99 19.55
N SER A 395 -11.75 24.12 18.57
CA SER A 395 -12.92 24.99 18.65
C SER A 395 -14.13 24.34 17.99
N LEU A 396 -15.32 24.61 18.53
CA LEU A 396 -16.59 24.13 17.99
C LEU A 396 -17.30 25.28 17.27
N LEU A 397 -17.69 25.04 16.02
CA LEU A 397 -18.60 25.87 15.25
C LEU A 397 -19.96 25.18 15.22
N LYS A 398 -21.00 25.87 15.68
CA LYS A 398 -22.39 25.39 15.67
C LYS A 398 -23.19 25.97 14.51
#